data_AF-A0A412CMM6-F1
#
_entry.id   AF-A0A412CMM6-F1
#
_cell.length_a   1.000
_cell.length_b   1.000
_cell.length_c   1.000
_cell.angle_alpha   90.00
_cell.angle_beta   90.00
_cell.angle_gamma   90.00
#
_symmetry.space_group_name_H-M   'P 1'
#
loop_
_entity.id
_entity.type
_entity.pdbx_description
1 polymer ?
#
loop_
_entity_poly.entity_id
_entity_poly.type
_entity_poly.pdbx_seq_one_letter_code
_entity_poly.pdbx_strand_id
1 'polypeptide(L)'
;MQKSEVMYNRATVMTDLRYLSYPVIFVLLIFSILMAGCSDDENEEQPPAPDVPDYSTIIVKDIQNIPADFTFNRVEVKVTGVDWQVIETLSFPYENGQIVMTLPASFPSEKLQTVDRRNGMSGYWTGTSDDADALVATLGDFFVFNGDKRVGRIAISNWSGKGSSAGKATLVSYQYADRPFTLTGSDKSYYYSNCSFYKGWNIFANINPASEGGTAKVLRTTTVPESTLFWRLAESYVYN
;
A
#
# COMPACT_ATOMS: atom_id res chain seq x y z
N MET A 1 -24.09 -73.21 -64.45
CA MET A 1 -23.78 -72.50 -63.19
C MET A 1 -22.60 -71.57 -63.47
N GLN A 2 -22.81 -70.29 -63.22
CA GLN A 2 -22.16 -69.12 -63.83
C GLN A 2 -21.01 -68.59 -62.96
N LYS A 3 -19.89 -68.15 -63.56
CA LYS A 3 -18.82 -67.31 -62.96
C LYS A 3 -17.95 -66.75 -64.11
N SER A 4 -18.22 -65.55 -64.62
CA SER A 4 -17.80 -64.21 -64.15
C SER A 4 -16.45 -63.79 -64.73
N GLU A 5 -16.51 -63.08 -65.88
CA GLU A 5 -15.42 -62.25 -66.41
C GLU A 5 -15.20 -61.03 -65.51
N VAL A 6 -13.94 -60.72 -65.22
CA VAL A 6 -13.53 -59.51 -64.50
C VAL A 6 -13.21 -58.43 -65.52
N MET A 7 -14.05 -57.40 -65.57
CA MET A 7 -13.91 -56.23 -66.44
C MET A 7 -12.87 -55.27 -65.85
N TYR A 8 -11.82 -54.97 -66.63
CA TYR A 8 -10.79 -53.97 -66.29
C TYR A 8 -11.29 -52.58 -66.69
N ASN A 9 -11.68 -51.73 -65.72
CA ASN A 9 -12.01 -50.33 -65.99
C ASN A 9 -10.77 -49.46 -65.80
N ARG A 10 -10.27 -48.92 -66.92
CA ARG A 10 -9.17 -47.94 -66.96
C ARG A 10 -9.78 -46.53 -66.82
N ALA A 11 -9.80 -45.99 -65.61
CA ALA A 11 -10.17 -44.60 -65.38
C ALA A 11 -8.92 -43.71 -65.48
N THR A 12 -8.80 -42.98 -66.60
CA THR A 12 -7.86 -41.87 -66.75
C THR A 12 -8.45 -40.65 -66.02
N VAL A 13 -7.81 -40.20 -64.94
CA VAL A 13 -8.13 -38.92 -64.29
C VAL A 13 -7.00 -37.95 -64.60
N MET A 14 -7.23 -37.03 -65.54
CA MET A 14 -6.46 -35.79 -65.64
C MET A 14 -6.83 -34.93 -64.43
N THR A 15 -5.97 -34.87 -63.42
CA THR A 15 -6.08 -33.87 -62.36
C THR A 15 -5.55 -32.54 -62.90
N ASP A 16 -6.49 -31.61 -63.12
CA ASP A 16 -6.25 -30.24 -63.55
C ASP A 16 -5.39 -29.49 -62.51
N LEU A 17 -4.18 -29.10 -62.91
CA LEU A 17 -3.19 -28.40 -62.07
C LEU A 17 -3.72 -27.04 -61.54
N ARG A 18 -4.86 -26.56 -62.05
CA ARG A 18 -5.51 -25.30 -61.65
C ARG A 18 -6.29 -25.36 -60.33
N TYR A 19 -6.54 -26.56 -59.78
CA TYR A 19 -7.23 -26.71 -58.49
C TYR A 19 -6.30 -26.67 -57.27
N LEU A 20 -4.99 -26.80 -57.45
CA LEU A 20 -4.03 -26.80 -56.34
C LEU A 20 -3.57 -25.39 -55.94
N SER A 21 -3.76 -24.38 -56.80
CA SER A 21 -3.34 -22.99 -56.55
C SER A 21 -4.36 -22.17 -55.76
N TYR A 22 -5.65 -22.48 -55.86
CA TYR A 22 -6.71 -21.75 -55.14
C TYR A 22 -6.71 -21.91 -53.61
N PRO A 23 -6.49 -23.09 -53.00
CA PRO A 23 -6.49 -23.22 -51.56
C PRO A 23 -5.25 -22.58 -50.91
N VAL A 24 -4.11 -22.54 -51.61
CA VAL A 24 -2.87 -21.94 -51.10
C VAL A 24 -2.95 -20.41 -51.06
N ILE A 25 -3.55 -19.80 -52.09
CA ILE A 25 -3.77 -18.35 -52.14
C ILE A 25 -4.78 -17.90 -51.08
N PHE A 26 -5.84 -18.68 -50.83
CA PHE A 26 -6.85 -18.37 -49.82
C PHE A 26 -6.26 -18.40 -48.39
N VAL A 27 -5.40 -19.37 -48.08
CA VAL A 27 -4.73 -19.46 -46.77
C VAL A 27 -3.74 -18.29 -46.54
N LEU A 28 -3.01 -17.86 -47.56
CA LEU A 28 -2.11 -16.70 -47.46
C LEU A 28 -2.87 -15.38 -47.22
N LEU A 29 -4.06 -15.23 -47.82
CA LEU A 29 -4.91 -14.05 -47.63
C LEU A 29 -5.47 -13.95 -46.21
N ILE A 30 -5.81 -15.07 -45.56
CA ILE A 30 -6.28 -15.08 -44.16
C ILE A 30 -5.14 -14.72 -43.20
N PHE A 31 -3.91 -15.18 -43.44
CA PHE A 31 -2.75 -14.78 -42.64
C PHE A 31 -2.41 -13.29 -42.78
N SER A 32 -2.66 -12.71 -43.96
CA SER A 32 -2.47 -11.28 -44.21
C SER A 32 -3.47 -10.41 -43.43
N ILE A 33 -4.70 -10.91 -43.23
CA ILE A 33 -5.76 -10.21 -42.48
C ILE A 33 -5.54 -10.33 -40.96
N LEU A 34 -4.98 -11.44 -40.48
CA LEU A 34 -4.63 -11.63 -39.06
C LEU A 34 -3.41 -10.78 -38.61
N MET A 35 -2.50 -10.42 -39.52
CA MET A 35 -1.36 -9.54 -39.23
C MET A 35 -1.69 -8.05 -39.37
N ALA A 36 -2.89 -7.70 -39.86
CA ALA A 36 -3.36 -6.32 -40.00
C ALA A 36 -4.27 -5.86 -38.85
N GLY A 37 -4.36 -6.65 -37.77
CA GLY A 37 -5.12 -6.35 -36.55
C GLY A 37 -4.26 -5.87 -35.36
N CYS A 38 -2.99 -5.51 -35.60
CA CYS A 38 -2.18 -4.74 -34.66
C CYS A 38 -1.90 -3.37 -35.28
N SER A 39 -2.96 -2.62 -35.59
CA SER A 39 -2.83 -1.17 -35.72
C SER A 39 -2.65 -0.64 -34.31
N ASP A 40 -1.50 -0.01 -34.07
CA ASP A 40 -1.22 0.85 -32.90
C ASP A 40 -2.49 1.58 -32.48
N ASP A 41 -3.08 1.14 -31.37
CA ASP A 41 -3.98 1.96 -30.58
C ASP A 41 -3.11 2.80 -29.63
N GLU A 42 -2.13 3.50 -30.21
CA GLU A 42 -1.30 4.49 -29.50
C GLU A 42 -2.03 5.84 -29.48
N ASN A 43 -3.23 5.88 -28.90
CA ASN A 43 -3.80 7.12 -28.37
C ASN A 43 -5.09 6.95 -27.55
N GLU A 44 -5.30 5.80 -26.89
CA GLU A 44 -6.06 5.90 -25.64
C GLU A 44 -5.11 6.60 -24.65
N GLU A 45 -5.31 7.91 -24.43
CA GLU A 45 -4.69 8.64 -23.33
C GLU A 45 -4.93 7.82 -22.08
N GLN A 46 -3.91 7.04 -21.67
CA GLN A 46 -3.96 6.30 -20.43
C GLN A 46 -4.33 7.33 -19.37
N PRO A 47 -5.43 7.11 -18.61
CA PRO A 47 -5.86 8.09 -17.61
C PRO A 47 -4.64 8.46 -16.78
N PRO A 48 -4.44 9.76 -16.49
CA PRO A 48 -3.26 10.21 -15.76
C PRO A 48 -3.09 9.30 -14.55
N ALA A 49 -1.89 8.74 -14.41
CA ALA A 49 -1.61 7.86 -13.28
C ALA A 49 -2.08 8.58 -12.02
N PRO A 50 -2.89 7.93 -11.17
CA PRO A 50 -3.45 8.60 -10.00
C PRO A 50 -2.32 9.25 -9.21
N ASP A 51 -2.51 10.52 -8.82
CA ASP A 51 -1.53 11.28 -8.06
C ASP A 51 -1.11 10.47 -6.84
N VAL A 52 0.19 10.15 -6.76
CA VAL A 52 0.76 9.45 -5.63
C VAL A 52 0.70 10.40 -4.43
N PRO A 53 0.02 10.04 -3.33
CA PRO A 53 -0.02 10.87 -2.14
C PRO A 53 1.39 11.14 -1.60
N ASP A 54 1.71 12.40 -1.31
CA ASP A 54 2.98 12.79 -0.69
C ASP A 54 2.78 13.12 0.80
N TYR A 55 3.30 12.26 1.66
CA TYR A 55 3.32 12.46 3.11
C TYR A 55 4.70 12.88 3.63
N SER A 56 5.55 13.47 2.79
CA SER A 56 6.84 14.06 3.18
C SER A 56 6.70 15.23 4.15
N THR A 57 5.52 15.87 4.19
CA THR A 57 5.18 16.93 5.14
C THR A 57 3.94 16.55 5.94
N ILE A 58 4.03 16.52 7.26
CA ILE A 58 2.90 16.31 8.16
C ILE A 58 2.56 17.63 8.86
N ILE A 59 1.31 18.05 8.78
CA ILE A 59 0.81 19.23 9.48
C ILE A 59 -0.02 18.80 10.69
N VAL A 60 0.46 19.16 11.88
CA VAL A 60 -0.24 18.97 13.14
C VAL A 60 -0.84 20.30 13.56
N LYS A 61 -2.16 20.39 13.63
CA LYS A 61 -2.90 21.57 14.07
C LYS A 61 -4.23 21.17 14.68
N ASP A 62 -4.93 22.14 15.29
CA ASP A 62 -6.28 21.97 15.85
C ASP A 62 -6.37 20.76 16.80
N ILE A 63 -5.32 20.57 17.62
CA ILE A 63 -5.16 19.39 18.48
C ILE A 63 -6.25 19.41 19.55
N GLN A 64 -7.10 18.38 19.53
CA GLN A 64 -8.19 18.22 20.49
C GLN A 64 -7.71 17.67 21.84
N ASN A 65 -8.55 17.80 22.86
CA ASN A 65 -8.34 17.25 24.20
C ASN A 65 -7.13 17.79 24.96
N ILE A 66 -6.65 18.99 24.64
CA ILE A 66 -5.61 19.68 25.42
C ILE A 66 -6.26 20.35 26.65
N PRO A 67 -5.88 19.99 27.89
CA PRO A 67 -6.31 20.71 29.10
C PRO A 67 -5.84 22.17 29.09
N ALA A 68 -6.57 23.06 29.77
CA ALA A 68 -6.28 24.50 29.76
C ALA A 68 -4.89 24.87 30.29
N ASP A 69 -4.35 24.10 31.23
CA ASP A 69 -3.04 24.26 31.87
C ASP A 69 -1.94 23.38 31.24
N PHE A 70 -2.28 22.63 30.19
CA PHE A 70 -1.31 21.79 29.47
C PHE A 70 -0.55 22.61 28.43
N THR A 71 0.78 22.59 28.52
CA THR A 71 1.66 23.33 27.60
C THR A 71 2.78 22.43 27.10
N PHE A 72 3.15 22.62 25.84
CA PHE A 72 4.30 21.99 25.19
C PHE A 72 4.83 22.94 24.10
N ASN A 73 6.10 22.81 23.73
CA ASN A 73 6.79 23.69 22.79
C ASN A 73 7.36 22.96 21.57
N ARG A 74 7.38 21.63 21.56
CA ARG A 74 7.80 20.84 20.40
C ARG A 74 7.21 19.44 20.41
N VAL A 75 7.27 18.80 19.24
CA VAL A 75 7.07 17.37 19.08
C VAL A 75 8.39 16.72 18.69
N GLU A 76 8.70 15.60 19.33
CA GLU A 76 9.76 14.70 18.89
C GLU A 76 9.17 13.39 18.40
N VAL A 77 9.71 12.90 17.28
CA VAL A 77 9.36 11.61 16.69
C VAL A 77 10.64 10.86 16.33
N LYS A 78 10.65 9.56 16.59
CA LYS A 78 11.78 8.69 16.25
C LYS A 78 11.48 7.97 14.96
N VAL A 79 12.45 7.93 14.04
CA VAL A 79 12.43 7.03 12.89
C VAL A 79 13.10 5.74 13.30
N THR A 80 12.40 4.61 13.15
CA THR A 80 12.96 3.28 13.42
C THR A 80 13.12 2.48 12.15
N GLY A 81 14.13 1.60 12.11
CA GLY A 81 14.35 0.65 11.02
C GLY A 81 14.82 -0.69 11.54
N VAL A 82 15.93 -1.19 11.00
CA VAL A 82 16.45 -2.53 11.27
C VAL A 82 16.55 -2.82 12.77
N ASP A 83 16.01 -3.97 13.18
CA ASP A 83 15.93 -4.44 14.56
C ASP A 83 15.30 -3.42 15.52
N TRP A 84 14.37 -2.62 15.01
CA TRP A 84 13.66 -1.57 15.75
C TRP A 84 14.59 -0.48 16.28
N GLN A 85 15.81 -0.37 15.75
CA GLN A 85 16.76 0.65 16.15
C GLN A 85 16.30 2.03 15.68
N VAL A 86 16.59 3.03 16.51
CA VAL A 86 16.35 4.44 16.17
C VAL A 86 17.43 4.86 15.17
N ILE A 87 17.01 5.17 13.94
CA ILE A 87 17.89 5.70 12.89
C ILE A 87 18.12 7.19 13.10
N GLU A 88 17.05 7.90 13.47
CA GLU A 88 17.01 9.35 13.57
C GLU A 88 15.96 9.76 14.62
N THR A 89 16.22 10.86 15.33
CA THR A 89 15.22 11.51 16.19
C THR A 89 14.98 12.91 15.63
N LEU A 90 13.76 13.14 15.17
CA LEU A 90 13.33 14.39 14.56
C LEU A 90 12.63 15.23 15.62
N SER A 91 12.87 16.54 15.59
CA SER A 91 12.36 17.49 16.58
C SER A 91 11.80 18.70 15.84
N PHE A 92 10.53 19.00 16.09
CA PHE A 92 9.78 20.02 15.36
C PHE A 92 9.10 20.98 16.34
N PRO A 93 9.32 22.30 16.21
CA PRO A 93 8.76 23.26 17.15
C PRO A 93 7.25 23.41 16.95
N TYR A 94 6.56 23.72 18.05
CA TYR A 94 5.16 24.14 18.02
C TYR A 94 5.09 25.66 17.96
N GLU A 95 4.76 26.18 16.78
CA GLU A 95 4.78 27.61 16.47
C GLU A 95 3.47 28.00 15.80
N ASN A 96 2.93 29.16 16.18
CA ASN A 96 1.73 29.73 15.55
C ASN A 96 0.52 28.77 15.54
N GLY A 97 0.38 27.93 16.57
CA GLY A 97 -0.74 26.99 16.70
C GLY A 97 -0.60 25.69 15.92
N GLN A 98 0.56 25.40 15.33
CA GLN A 98 0.79 24.18 14.55
C GLN A 98 2.23 23.64 14.70
N ILE A 99 2.42 22.39 14.30
CA ILE A 99 3.73 21.82 13.96
C ILE A 99 3.72 21.49 12.47
N VAL A 100 4.77 21.90 11.76
CA VAL A 100 5.04 21.47 10.38
C VAL A 100 6.24 20.53 10.43
N MET A 101 6.03 19.27 10.09
CA MET A 101 7.06 18.24 10.11
C MET A 101 7.51 17.93 8.69
N THR A 102 8.70 18.37 8.32
CA THR A 102 9.33 17.97 7.06
C THR A 102 10.19 16.74 7.31
N LEU A 103 9.83 15.61 6.69
CA LEU A 103 10.45 14.32 6.94
C LEU A 103 11.64 14.08 6.00
N PRO A 104 12.63 13.24 6.39
CA PRO A 104 13.74 12.87 5.53
C PRO A 104 13.28 12.22 4.22
N ALA A 105 13.86 12.62 3.10
CA ALA A 105 13.49 12.12 1.78
C ALA A 105 14.05 10.73 1.47
N SER A 106 15.08 10.28 2.19
CA SER A 106 15.73 8.99 1.99
C SER A 106 16.51 8.56 3.22
N PHE A 107 16.73 7.26 3.34
CA PHE A 107 17.56 6.65 4.37
C PHE A 107 18.58 5.70 3.73
N PRO A 108 19.75 5.48 4.36
CA PRO A 108 20.66 4.42 3.93
C PRO A 108 19.99 3.05 4.04
N SER A 109 20.06 2.23 2.99
CA SER A 109 19.35 0.95 2.90
C SER A 109 19.72 -0.01 4.02
N GLU A 110 20.97 0.01 4.49
CA GLU A 110 21.46 -0.84 5.60
C GLU A 110 20.83 -0.50 6.96
N LYS A 111 20.17 0.65 7.09
CA LYS A 111 19.43 1.05 8.30
C LYS A 111 17.95 0.69 8.24
N LEU A 112 17.44 0.33 7.06
CA LEU A 112 16.02 0.06 6.85
C LEU A 112 15.67 -1.39 7.21
N GLN A 113 14.42 -1.58 7.65
CA GLN A 113 13.87 -2.89 8.00
C GLN A 113 13.33 -3.61 6.77
N THR A 114 13.56 -4.90 6.64
CA THR A 114 12.84 -5.71 5.63
C THR A 114 11.33 -5.66 5.86
N VAL A 115 10.55 -5.65 4.79
CA VAL A 115 9.08 -5.57 4.88
C VAL A 115 8.47 -6.83 5.48
N ASP A 116 8.95 -8.02 5.10
CA ASP A 116 8.31 -9.30 5.39
C ASP A 116 8.90 -10.00 6.62
N ARG A 117 8.06 -10.24 7.64
CA ARG A 117 8.44 -10.92 8.89
C ARG A 117 8.32 -12.46 8.81
N ARG A 118 7.90 -13.04 7.69
CA ARG A 118 7.74 -14.50 7.57
C ARG A 118 9.05 -15.26 7.61
N ASN A 119 10.14 -14.66 7.13
CA ASN A 119 11.48 -15.28 7.11
C ASN A 119 12.28 -15.04 8.41
N GLY A 120 11.70 -14.40 9.42
CA GLY A 120 12.36 -14.16 10.71
C GLY A 120 11.75 -12.98 11.48
N MET A 121 12.18 -12.79 12.74
CA MET A 121 11.68 -11.69 13.59
C MET A 121 12.10 -10.29 13.11
N SER A 122 12.96 -10.20 12.10
CA SER A 122 13.45 -8.94 11.56
C SER A 122 12.35 -8.17 10.84
N GLY A 123 11.53 -8.78 9.98
CA GLY A 123 10.59 -8.00 9.16
C GLY A 123 9.55 -7.18 9.92
N TYR A 124 9.10 -6.07 9.32
CA TYR A 124 8.14 -5.17 9.95
C TYR A 124 6.72 -5.75 9.97
N TRP A 125 6.23 -6.22 8.82
CA TRP A 125 4.85 -6.66 8.64
C TRP A 125 4.69 -8.15 8.83
N THR A 126 3.58 -8.55 9.45
CA THR A 126 3.17 -9.97 9.55
C THR A 126 2.27 -10.42 8.39
N GLY A 127 1.93 -9.51 7.47
CA GLY A 127 1.25 -9.82 6.21
C GLY A 127 2.19 -10.43 5.17
N THR A 128 1.66 -10.75 3.99
CA THR A 128 2.44 -11.21 2.83
C THR A 128 2.69 -10.04 1.90
N SER A 129 3.97 -9.70 1.70
CA SER A 129 4.39 -8.73 0.69
C SER A 129 4.49 -9.39 -0.69
N ASP A 130 4.16 -8.66 -1.75
CA ASP A 130 4.44 -9.05 -3.14
C ASP A 130 5.90 -8.80 -3.54
N ASP A 131 6.59 -7.88 -2.85
CA ASP A 131 8.03 -7.67 -2.90
C ASP A 131 8.61 -7.88 -1.49
N ALA A 132 9.26 -9.02 -1.26
CA ALA A 132 9.82 -9.35 0.05
C ALA A 132 11.15 -8.60 0.35
N ASP A 133 11.78 -8.02 -0.67
CA ASP A 133 13.06 -7.31 -0.56
C ASP A 133 12.86 -5.81 -0.33
N ALA A 134 11.63 -5.31 -0.40
CA ALA A 134 11.31 -3.94 -0.04
C ALA A 134 11.72 -3.62 1.41
N LEU A 135 12.20 -2.40 1.60
CA LEU A 135 12.78 -1.92 2.85
C LEU A 135 11.99 -0.72 3.38
N VAL A 136 11.80 -0.69 4.69
CA VAL A 136 10.93 0.29 5.34
C VAL A 136 11.57 0.94 6.57
N ALA A 137 11.18 2.19 6.84
CA ALA A 137 11.39 2.87 8.12
C ALA A 137 10.05 3.36 8.65
N THR A 138 9.89 3.46 9.97
CA THR A 138 8.59 3.83 10.55
C THR A 138 8.74 5.04 11.45
N LEU A 139 7.80 5.99 11.37
CA LEU A 139 7.66 6.99 12.41
C LEU A 139 7.05 6.36 13.65
N GLY A 140 7.75 6.50 14.77
CA GLY A 140 7.25 6.12 16.08
C GLY A 140 6.20 7.10 16.60
N ASP A 141 5.96 7.01 17.90
CA ASP A 141 5.02 7.88 18.60
C ASP A 141 5.45 9.36 18.57
N PHE A 142 4.45 10.24 18.52
CA PHE A 142 4.61 11.69 18.45
C PHE A 142 4.56 12.24 19.89
N PHE A 143 5.72 12.34 20.52
CA PHE A 143 5.82 12.80 21.90
C PHE A 143 5.92 14.32 21.96
N VAL A 144 5.14 14.95 22.85
CA VAL A 144 5.19 16.39 23.08
C VAL A 144 6.08 16.72 24.29
N PHE A 145 6.87 17.78 24.16
CA PHE A 145 7.83 18.22 25.17
C PHE A 145 7.58 19.66 25.60
N ASN A 146 7.83 19.94 26.88
CA ASN A 146 7.92 21.28 27.42
C ASN A 146 9.30 21.47 28.07
N GLY A 147 10.13 22.31 27.46
CA GLY A 147 11.57 22.30 27.72
C GLY A 147 12.13 20.89 27.47
N ASP A 148 12.89 20.34 28.42
CA ASP A 148 13.45 18.99 28.29
C ASP A 148 12.51 17.89 28.80
N LYS A 149 11.33 18.25 29.30
CA LYS A 149 10.38 17.28 29.88
C LYS A 149 9.42 16.77 28.82
N ARG A 150 9.36 15.43 28.66
CA ARG A 150 8.28 14.77 27.93
C ARG A 150 6.98 14.89 28.73
N VAL A 151 5.97 15.55 28.18
CA VAL A 151 4.72 15.88 28.89
C VAL A 151 3.50 15.13 28.38
N GLY A 152 3.59 14.48 27.22
CA GLY A 152 2.49 13.69 26.68
C GLY A 152 2.79 13.09 25.32
N ARG A 153 1.74 12.57 24.69
CA ARG A 153 1.75 12.01 23.33
C ARG A 153 0.54 12.52 22.56
N ILE A 154 0.75 12.95 21.32
CA ILE A 154 -0.33 13.25 20.38
C ILE A 154 -0.49 12.11 19.37
N ALA A 155 -1.67 12.00 18.78
CA ALA A 155 -1.94 11.05 17.71
C ALA A 155 -3.03 11.59 16.79
N ILE A 156 -3.05 11.11 15.54
CA ILE A 156 -4.14 11.33 14.61
C ILE A 156 -5.08 10.12 14.62
N SER A 157 -6.35 10.38 14.91
CA SER A 157 -7.38 9.35 15.09
C SER A 157 -8.78 9.96 14.93
N ASN A 158 -9.79 9.12 14.69
CA ASN A 158 -11.19 9.50 14.84
C ASN A 158 -11.75 9.19 16.25
N TRP A 159 -10.92 8.70 17.18
CA TRP A 159 -11.36 8.37 18.53
C TRP A 159 -11.51 9.63 19.40
N SER A 160 -12.74 9.93 19.80
CA SER A 160 -13.08 11.13 20.60
C SER A 160 -12.78 11.00 22.10
N GLY A 161 -12.46 9.80 22.61
CA GLY A 161 -12.17 9.58 24.04
C GLY A 161 -13.34 8.97 24.81
N LYS A 162 -13.51 9.38 26.07
CA LYS A 162 -14.34 8.73 27.10
C LYS A 162 -15.80 8.54 26.62
N GLY A 163 -16.26 7.30 26.58
CA GLY A 163 -17.63 6.92 26.15
C GLY A 163 -17.74 6.43 24.70
N SER A 164 -16.73 6.66 23.85
CA SER A 164 -16.66 5.98 22.55
C SER A 164 -16.07 4.60 22.75
N SER A 165 -16.75 3.55 22.28
CA SER A 165 -16.19 2.20 22.30
C SER A 165 -14.89 2.17 21.50
N ALA A 166 -13.85 1.54 22.07
CA ALA A 166 -12.56 1.34 21.38
C ALA A 166 -12.73 0.59 20.04
N GLY A 167 -13.87 -0.08 19.84
CA GLY A 167 -14.27 -0.76 18.61
C GLY A 167 -14.45 0.11 17.36
N LYS A 168 -14.33 1.46 17.43
CA LYS A 168 -14.45 2.32 16.24
C LYS A 168 -13.23 3.21 15.96
N ALA A 169 -12.14 3.02 16.71
CA ALA A 169 -10.95 3.84 16.54
C ALA A 169 -10.19 3.46 15.26
N THR A 170 -9.91 4.49 14.47
CA THR A 170 -8.89 4.49 13.41
C THR A 170 -7.63 5.08 14.01
N LEU A 171 -6.55 4.30 14.05
CA LEU A 171 -5.23 4.76 14.47
C LEU A 171 -4.32 4.80 13.26
N VAL A 172 -3.73 5.95 13.01
CA VAL A 172 -2.87 6.19 11.86
C VAL A 172 -1.41 6.04 12.22
N SER A 173 -0.62 5.57 11.27
CA SER A 173 0.83 5.47 11.36
C SER A 173 1.45 5.83 10.01
N TYR A 174 2.74 6.15 10.04
CA TYR A 174 3.49 6.57 8.86
C TYR A 174 4.70 5.66 8.63
N GLN A 175 4.93 5.29 7.37
CA GLN A 175 6.02 4.41 6.99
C GLN A 175 6.67 4.91 5.70
N TYR A 176 7.99 5.03 5.74
CA TYR A 176 8.82 5.20 4.56
C TYR A 176 9.03 3.85 3.89
N ALA A 177 8.92 3.79 2.56
CA ALA A 177 9.30 2.64 1.76
C ALA A 177 10.36 3.03 0.71
N ASP A 178 11.38 2.20 0.53
CA ASP A 178 12.43 2.45 -0.48
C ASP A 178 11.93 2.21 -1.92
N ARG A 179 10.92 1.36 -2.07
CA ARG A 179 10.24 0.99 -3.31
C ARG A 179 8.77 0.63 -3.05
N PRO A 180 7.91 0.64 -4.09
CA PRO A 180 6.52 0.24 -3.94
C PRO A 180 6.36 -1.24 -3.59
N PHE A 181 5.37 -1.57 -2.76
CA PHE A 181 4.96 -2.95 -2.46
C PHE A 181 3.50 -2.97 -2.00
N THR A 182 2.87 -4.15 -2.03
CA THR A 182 1.54 -4.39 -1.50
C THR A 182 1.53 -5.48 -0.43
N LEU A 183 0.64 -5.35 0.55
CA LEU A 183 0.44 -6.35 1.59
C LEU A 183 -0.92 -7.03 1.46
N THR A 184 -0.92 -8.35 1.60
CA THR A 184 -2.13 -9.17 1.64
C THR A 184 -2.11 -10.16 2.81
N GLY A 185 -3.22 -10.84 3.03
CA GLY A 185 -3.33 -11.92 4.01
C GLY A 185 -3.84 -11.45 5.37
N SER A 186 -3.60 -12.25 6.40
CA SER A 186 -4.06 -11.97 7.76
C SER A 186 -3.29 -12.80 8.78
N ASP A 187 -3.25 -12.32 10.03
CA ASP A 187 -2.71 -13.07 11.17
C ASP A 187 -3.77 -13.17 12.29
N LYS A 188 -3.36 -13.43 13.54
CA LYS A 188 -4.29 -13.51 14.68
C LYS A 188 -4.99 -12.18 14.99
N SER A 189 -4.34 -11.06 14.75
CA SER A 189 -4.74 -9.73 15.19
C SER A 189 -5.18 -8.82 14.04
N TYR A 190 -4.67 -9.04 12.84
CA TYR A 190 -4.79 -8.12 11.71
C TYR A 190 -5.28 -8.81 10.44
N TYR A 191 -6.06 -8.05 9.67
CA TYR A 191 -6.41 -8.35 8.29
C TYR A 191 -5.82 -7.26 7.39
N TYR A 192 -5.12 -7.65 6.33
CA TYR A 192 -4.46 -6.74 5.40
C TYR A 192 -5.30 -6.65 4.12
N SER A 193 -5.82 -5.46 3.82
CA SER A 193 -6.62 -5.22 2.62
C SER A 193 -6.46 -3.80 2.12
N ASN A 194 -6.35 -3.64 0.79
CA ASN A 194 -6.00 -2.39 0.15
C ASN A 194 -4.77 -1.74 0.82
N CYS A 195 -3.72 -2.53 1.04
CA CYS A 195 -2.45 -2.08 1.58
C CYS A 195 -1.45 -1.94 0.45
N SER A 196 -1.39 -0.77 -0.16
CA SER A 196 -0.42 -0.44 -1.20
C SER A 196 0.44 0.72 -0.73
N PHE A 197 1.75 0.53 -0.76
CA PHE A 197 2.75 1.51 -0.38
C PHE A 197 3.50 1.96 -1.61
N TYR A 198 3.73 3.26 -1.74
CA TYR A 198 4.55 3.88 -2.75
C TYR A 198 5.96 4.13 -2.23
N LYS A 199 6.92 4.39 -3.11
CA LYS A 199 8.24 4.87 -2.69
C LYS A 199 8.09 6.20 -1.95
N GLY A 200 8.77 6.35 -0.82
CA GLY A 200 8.69 7.52 0.05
C GLY A 200 7.77 7.30 1.26
N TRP A 201 7.28 8.41 1.84
CA TRP A 201 6.42 8.36 3.02
C TRP A 201 4.97 8.04 2.67
N ASN A 202 4.41 7.07 3.39
CA ASN A 202 3.04 6.60 3.26
C ASN A 202 2.33 6.72 4.60
N ILE A 203 1.01 6.85 4.53
CA ILE A 203 0.10 6.69 5.66
C ILE A 203 -0.53 5.28 5.62
N PHE A 204 -0.77 4.70 6.79
CA PHE A 204 -1.66 3.54 6.91
C PHE A 204 -2.48 3.61 8.19
N ALA A 205 -3.63 2.94 8.18
CA ALA A 205 -4.57 2.93 9.28
C ALA A 205 -4.75 1.52 9.85
N ASN A 206 -4.82 1.45 11.17
CA ASN A 206 -5.42 0.35 11.92
C ASN A 206 -6.87 0.74 12.24
N ILE A 207 -7.84 0.12 11.58
CA ILE A 207 -9.27 0.39 11.74
C ILE A 207 -9.88 -0.72 12.59
N ASN A 208 -10.35 -0.37 13.78
CA ASN A 208 -11.03 -1.30 14.66
C ASN A 208 -12.43 -1.64 14.11
N PRO A 209 -12.84 -2.91 14.19
CA PRO A 209 -14.13 -3.37 13.69
C PRO A 209 -15.28 -2.88 14.58
N ALA A 210 -16.34 -2.35 13.95
CA ALA A 210 -17.44 -1.61 14.59
C ALA A 210 -18.28 -2.40 15.63
N SER A 211 -18.08 -3.70 15.79
CA SER A 211 -18.88 -4.54 16.69
C SER A 211 -18.35 -4.54 18.14
N GLU A 212 -19.25 -4.27 19.09
CA GLU A 212 -19.00 -4.52 20.52
C GLU A 212 -18.87 -6.04 20.76
N GLY A 213 -17.74 -6.49 21.31
CA GLY A 213 -17.51 -7.92 21.59
C GLY A 213 -16.14 -8.50 21.22
N GLY A 214 -15.27 -7.73 20.54
CA GLY A 214 -13.81 -7.92 20.62
C GLY A 214 -13.19 -9.19 20.03
N THR A 215 -13.82 -9.85 19.05
CA THR A 215 -13.24 -11.04 18.40
C THR A 215 -12.81 -10.83 16.94
N ALA A 216 -13.14 -9.69 16.34
CA ALA A 216 -12.79 -9.39 14.96
C ALA A 216 -11.37 -8.79 14.83
N LYS A 217 -10.65 -9.17 13.77
CA LYS A 217 -9.31 -8.65 13.46
C LYS A 217 -9.37 -7.15 13.14
N VAL A 218 -8.31 -6.43 13.46
CA VAL A 218 -8.13 -5.03 13.08
C VAL A 218 -7.78 -4.97 11.59
N LEU A 219 -8.47 -4.12 10.84
CA LEU A 219 -8.14 -3.88 9.43
C LEU A 219 -6.91 -2.98 9.35
N ARG A 220 -5.88 -3.44 8.65
CA ARG A 220 -4.76 -2.63 8.17
C ARG A 220 -5.01 -2.28 6.71
N THR A 221 -4.90 -1.01 6.38
CA THR A 221 -5.14 -0.48 5.03
C THR A 221 -4.38 0.82 4.78
N THR A 222 -4.01 1.10 3.54
CA THR A 222 -3.54 2.44 3.11
C THR A 222 -4.68 3.30 2.56
N THR A 223 -5.90 2.76 2.46
CA THR A 223 -7.12 3.54 2.20
C THR A 223 -7.61 4.20 3.49
N VAL A 224 -7.00 5.32 3.86
CA VAL A 224 -7.26 6.01 5.14
C VAL A 224 -8.43 7.01 5.00
N PRO A 225 -9.46 6.96 5.86
CA PRO A 225 -10.58 7.91 5.83
C PRO A 225 -10.19 9.26 6.47
N GLU A 226 -9.23 9.97 5.87
CA GLU A 226 -8.60 11.17 6.43
C GLU A 226 -9.58 12.26 6.87
N SER A 227 -10.69 12.43 6.13
CA SER A 227 -11.76 13.39 6.45
C SER A 227 -12.42 13.19 7.81
N THR A 228 -12.27 12.00 8.41
CA THR A 228 -12.84 11.66 9.72
C THR A 228 -11.85 11.83 10.87
N LEU A 229 -10.59 12.11 10.56
CA LEU A 229 -9.50 12.13 11.52
C LEU A 229 -9.24 13.52 12.07
N PHE A 230 -8.75 13.57 13.31
CA PHE A 230 -8.27 14.79 13.93
C PHE A 230 -7.06 14.49 14.80
N TRP A 231 -6.21 15.50 15.00
CA TRP A 231 -5.14 15.43 15.98
C TRP A 231 -5.72 15.56 17.38
N ARG A 232 -5.21 14.76 18.32
CA ARG A 232 -5.60 14.79 19.73
C ARG A 232 -4.41 14.59 20.64
N LEU A 233 -4.48 15.19 21.82
CA LEU A 233 -3.69 14.74 22.95
C LEU A 233 -4.18 13.34 23.34
N ALA A 234 -3.36 12.33 23.05
CA ALA A 234 -3.70 10.93 23.30
C ALA A 234 -3.41 10.53 24.74
N GLU A 235 -2.31 11.04 25.31
CA GLU A 235 -1.87 10.79 26.69
C GLU A 235 -1.25 12.06 27.28
N SER A 236 -1.52 12.33 28.55
CA SER A 236 -0.85 13.35 29.36
C SER A 236 -0.07 12.67 30.47
N TYR A 237 1.17 13.12 30.71
CA TYR A 237 2.05 12.63 31.77
C TYR A 237 2.23 13.66 32.89
N VAL A 238 1.45 14.74 32.86
CA VAL A 238 1.49 15.82 33.84
C VAL A 238 0.57 15.52 35.03
N TYR A 239 -0.46 14.68 34.82
CA TYR A 239 -1.38 14.24 35.86
C TYR A 239 -1.19 12.74 36.07
N ASN A 240 -0.47 12.37 37.13
CA ASN A 240 -0.49 11.03 37.72
C ASN A 240 -1.44 11.03 38.92
#